data_AF-A0A7J2ICB2-F1
#
_entry.id   AF-A0A7J2ICB2-F1
#
_cell.length_a   1.000
_cell.length_b   1.000
_cell.length_c   1.000
_cell.angle_alpha   90.00
_cell.angle_beta   90.00
_cell.angle_gamma   90.00
#
_symmetry.space_group_name_H-M   'P 1'
#
loop_
_entity.id
_entity.type
_entity.pdbx_description
1 polymer ?
#
loop_
_entity_poly.entity_id
_entity_poly.type
_entity_poly.pdbx_seq_one_letter_code
_entity_poly.pdbx_strand_id
1 'polypeptide(L)' 'GGTGDMLAGIVGALSCKTDGFTAACAGAFLSGLAGDLALERFGYSLTATDCIDKIPEAIKFCRGFE' A
#
# COMPACT_ATOMS: atom_id res chain seq x y z
N GLY A 1 -2.97 -12.38 -8.75
CA GLY A 1 -1.61 -11.90 -9.11
C GLY A 1 -1.69 -10.42 -9.42
N GLY A 2 -0.64 -9.64 -9.15
CA GLY A 2 -0.58 -8.18 -9.37
C GLY A 2 -0.21 -7.34 -8.13
N THR A 3 -0.20 -7.94 -6.94
CA THR A 3 0.19 -7.25 -5.69
C THR A 3 1.68 -6.85 -5.67
N GLY A 4 2.54 -7.59 -6.39
CA GLY A 4 3.94 -7.21 -6.57
C GLY A 4 4.11 -5.93 -7.37
N ASP A 5 3.33 -5.75 -8.44
CA ASP A 5 3.34 -4.54 -9.26
C ASP A 5 2.83 -3.32 -8.47
N MET A 6 1.79 -3.53 -7.67
CA MET A 6 1.30 -2.54 -6.70
C MET A 6 2.41 -2.12 -5.73
N LEU A 7 3.07 -3.07 -5.07
CA LEU A 7 4.17 -2.79 -4.14
C LEU A 7 5.31 -2.03 -4.83
N ALA A 8 5.72 -2.47 -6.02
CA ALA A 8 6.76 -1.82 -6.80
C ALA A 8 6.39 -0.37 -7.15
N GLY A 9 5.14 -0.10 -7.53
CA GLY A 9 4.65 1.25 -7.79
C GLY A 9 4.68 2.15 -6.55
N ILE A 10 4.26 1.62 -5.40
CA ILE A 10 4.30 2.36 -4.12
C ILE A 10 5.75 2.70 -3.75
N VAL A 11 6.65 1.70 -3.74
CA VAL A 11 8.06 1.90 -3.39
C VAL A 11 8.74 2.86 -4.37
N GLY A 12 8.44 2.73 -5.67
CA GLY A 12 8.94 3.64 -6.70
C GLY A 12 8.53 5.09 -6.46
N ALA A 13 7.27 5.33 -6.12
CA ALA A 13 6.77 6.67 -5.81
C ALA A 13 7.42 7.25 -4.54
N LEU A 14 7.57 6.44 -3.48
CA LEU A 14 8.20 6.86 -2.23
C LEU A 14 9.69 7.14 -2.38
N SER A 15 10.37 6.40 -3.25
CA SER A 15 11.80 6.59 -3.54
C SER A 15 12.10 7.97 -4.15
N CYS A 16 11.10 8.66 -4.71
CA CYS A 16 11.24 10.05 -5.16
C CYS A 16 11.27 11.07 -4.00
N LYS A 17 11.02 10.64 -2.76
CA LYS A 17 10.86 11.51 -1.58
C LYS A 17 11.78 11.14 -0.41
N THR A 18 12.35 9.93 -0.40
CA THR A 18 13.22 9.43 0.67
C THR A 18 14.24 8.42 0.11
N ASP A 19 15.20 7.98 0.94
CA ASP A 19 16.16 6.94 0.58
C ASP A 19 15.48 5.58 0.30
N GLY A 20 16.16 4.73 -0.47
CA GLY A 20 15.60 3.46 -0.93
C GLY A 20 15.21 2.49 0.18
N PHE A 21 15.93 2.49 1.31
CA PHE A 21 15.61 1.59 2.43
C PHE A 21 14.34 2.06 3.13
N THR A 22 14.25 3.34 3.48
CA THR A 22 13.04 3.93 4.06
C THR A 22 11.84 3.80 3.11
N ALA A 23 12.03 4.02 1.81
CA ALA A 23 10.98 3.86 0.81
C ALA A 23 10.47 2.41 0.73
N ALA A 24 11.38 1.43 0.79
CA ALA A 24 11.02 0.02 0.80
C ALA A 24 10.25 -0.36 2.07
N CYS A 25 10.70 0.08 3.25
CA CYS A 25 10.01 -0.16 4.51
C CYS A 25 8.61 0.45 4.53
N ALA A 26 8.49 1.74 4.19
CA ALA A 26 7.23 2.45 4.14
C ALA A 26 6.29 1.85 3.07
N GLY A 27 6.83 1.46 1.91
CA GLY A 27 6.04 0.86 0.85
C GLY A 27 5.50 -0.52 1.20
N ALA A 28 6.30 -1.37 1.85
CA ALA A 28 5.85 -2.67 2.35
C ALA A 28 4.74 -2.52 3.40
N PHE A 29 4.90 -1.59 4.33
CA PHE A 29 3.87 -1.28 5.33
C PHE A 29 2.57 -0.79 4.67
N LEU A 30 2.66 0.20 3.78
CA LEU A 30 1.49 0.78 3.12
C LEU A 30 0.76 -0.24 2.24
N SER A 31 1.50 -1.11 1.55
CA SER A 31 0.93 -2.20 0.76
C SER A 31 0.19 -3.22 1.63
N GLY A 32 0.73 -3.56 2.81
CA GLY A 32 0.06 -4.44 3.76
C GLY A 32 -1.23 -3.82 4.28
N LEU A 33 -1.17 -2.56 4.74
CA LEU A 33 -2.33 -1.83 5.24
C LEU A 33 -3.45 -1.71 4.20
N ALA A 34 -3.11 -1.40 2.95
CA ALA A 34 -4.09 -1.36 1.87
C ALA A 34 -4.71 -2.74 1.58
N GLY A 35 -3.94 -3.82 1.73
CA GLY A 35 -4.42 -5.20 1.67
C GLY A 35 -5.38 -5.54 2.80
N ASP A 36 -5.06 -5.17 4.04
CA ASP A 36 -5.92 -5.39 5.20
C ASP A 36 -7.26 -4.66 5.05
N LEU A 37 -7.23 -3.39 4.62
CA LEU A 37 -8.45 -2.61 4.33
C LEU A 37 -9.30 -3.20 3.19
N ALA A 38 -8.65 -3.84 2.21
CA ALA A 38 -9.37 -4.54 1.14
C ALA A 38 -9.97 -5.86 1.67
N LEU A 39 -9.23 -6.58 2.51
CA LEU A 39 -9.69 -7.82 3.13
C LEU A 39 -10.94 -7.61 4.00
N GLU A 40 -11.01 -6.51 4.76
CA GLU A 40 -12.20 -6.17 5.56
C GLU A 40 -13.47 -6.05 4.73
N ARG A 41 -13.35 -5.57 3.47
CA ARG A 41 -14.50 -5.33 2.59
C ARG A 41 -14.83 -6.51 1.68
N PHE A 42 -13.82 -7.19 1.16
CA PHE A 42 -13.95 -8.18 0.09
C PHE A 42 -13.66 -9.62 0.53
N GLY A 43 -13.16 -9.81 1.75
CA GLY A 43 -12.73 -11.11 2.27
C GLY A 43 -11.65 -11.74 1.40
N TYR A 44 -11.53 -13.07 1.44
CA TYR A 44 -10.51 -13.80 0.67
C TYR A 44 -10.69 -13.78 -0.85
N SER A 45 -11.76 -13.15 -1.35
CA SER A 45 -12.00 -12.93 -2.78
C SER A 45 -11.42 -11.62 -3.31
N LEU A 46 -10.65 -10.88 -2.50
CA LEU A 46 -10.01 -9.64 -2.90
C LEU A 46 -9.02 -9.83 -4.05
N THR A 47 -8.95 -8.83 -4.92
CA THR A 47 -8.02 -8.76 -6.04
C THR A 47 -6.96 -7.69 -5.81
N ALA A 48 -5.90 -7.69 -6.63
CA ALA A 48 -4.88 -6.65 -6.56
C ALA A 48 -5.46 -5.24 -6.81
N THR A 49 -6.48 -5.13 -7.68
CA THR A 49 -7.18 -3.87 -7.96
C THR A 49 -7.92 -3.37 -6.73
N ASP A 50 -8.55 -4.26 -5.97
CA ASP A 50 -9.24 -3.89 -4.72
C ASP A 50 -8.25 -3.31 -3.69
N CYS A 51 -7.03 -3.86 -3.60
CA CYS A 51 -5.97 -3.29 -2.76
C CYS A 51 -5.52 -1.91 -3.25
N ILE A 52 -5.40 -1.71 -4.56
CA ILE A 52 -4.99 -0.42 -5.15
C ILE A 52 -6.00 0.68 -4.79
N ASP A 53 -7.30 0.37 -4.86
CA ASP A 53 -8.37 1.30 -4.49
C ASP A 53 -8.33 1.71 -3.00
N LYS A 54 -7.67 0.91 -2.16
CA LYS A 54 -7.48 1.18 -0.73
C LYS A 54 -6.22 1.96 -0.39
N ILE A 55 -5.29 2.19 -1.34
CA ILE A 55 -4.07 2.98 -1.09
C ILE A 55 -4.37 4.39 -0.56
N PRO A 56 -5.34 5.16 -1.10
CA PRO A 56 -5.61 6.51 -0.58
C PRO A 56 -6.11 6.51 0.87
N GLU A 57 -6.85 5.47 1.27
CA GLU A 57 -7.34 5.30 2.64
C GLU A 57 -6.20 4.91 3.58
N ALA A 58 -5.33 3.99 3.16
CA ALA A 58 -4.10 3.64 3.87
C ALA A 58 -3.20 4.87 4.11
N ILE A 59 -3.02 5.73 3.10
CA ILE A 59 -2.25 6.98 3.26
C ILE A 59 -2.90 7.92 4.28
N LYS A 60 -4.23 8.10 4.22
CA LYS A 60 -4.95 8.94 5.18
C LYS A 60 -4.80 8.42 6.61
N PHE A 61 -4.85 7.10 6.80
CA PHE A 61 -4.60 6.48 8.09
C PHE A 61 -3.21 6.83 8.63
N CYS A 62 -2.15 6.70 7.81
CA CYS A 62 -0.79 7.04 8.22
C CYS A 62 -0.61 8.52 8.60
N ARG A 63 -1.35 9.43 7.96
CA ARG A 63 -1.32 10.87 8.30
C ARG A 63 -2.01 11.21 9.61
N GLY A 64 -2.79 10.30 10.19
CA GLY A 64 -3.40 10.50 11.51
C GLY A 64 -2.40 10.52 12.67
N PHE A 65 -1.12 10.25 12.40
CA PHE A 65 -0.03 10.24 13.37
C PHE A 65 0.94 11.42 13.23
N GLU A 66 0.65 12.37 12.33
CA GLU A 66 1.31 13.69 12.28
C GLU A 66 0.82 14.59 13.42
#